data_AF-A0A3D4Y8I9-F1
#
_entry.id   AF-A0A3D4Y8I9-F1
#
_cell.length_a   1.000
_cell.length_b   1.000
_cell.length_c   1.000
_cell.angle_alpha   90.00
_cell.angle_beta   90.00
_cell.angle_gamma   90.00
#
_symmetry.space_group_name_H-M   'P 1'
#
loop_
_entity.id
_entity.type
_entity.pdbx_description
1 polymer ?
#
loop_
_entity_poly.entity_id
_entity_poly.type
_entity_poly.pdbx_seq_one_letter_code
_entity_poly.pdbx_strand_id
1 'polypeptide(L)'
;MLFEPLYKETDWSAVRKIVATTNPPLAKIIDAISPNKSFKLFQVRYPYGSIIADKGQLFFPSHELQGKKPAHIEIPANIKKYLKRREFPLSLLTKNSAEIFKIMPDRNISRFLIKPGGFFGLWENLDPAHNEYVRWMWSLSSGARSIYLLPKISNAKGHKVLRKKYGLSSHAPRDWAAHWDIFVELANSSAFEEKWYNEFIFFSDKWLDTAIKDPAWKDFLGYLRDQAWNESNYWRNKTTFDLEWEDFLHHAIDRNIKFNLHISLIVKQLVLTGIGVVPGFCIANQDSSFAPLNALAKLYTEDYKIEYAPLFMAPSLFSFDDPSSIYYSLQYPNLLEAVPSYNNLPEGILSAMPEIIELLDIFRTKFASKSIVEGSLTHVFCSQVDLCYFHSLEKKLYNIFSTEKIPDCDFSLSNLIKTNYPKLKFPSSSTFLKGCILFRKRSP
;
A
#
# COMPACT_ATOMS: atom_id res chain seq x y z
N MET A 1 26.75 -20.94 11.20
CA MET A 1 26.29 -19.55 11.46
C MET A 1 25.05 -19.65 12.33
N LEU A 2 25.06 -19.04 13.51
CA LEU A 2 23.86 -18.92 14.35
C LEU A 2 22.92 -17.92 13.65
N PHE A 3 21.73 -18.36 13.26
CA PHE A 3 20.73 -17.46 12.68
C PHE A 3 20.29 -16.44 13.75
N GLU A 4 20.20 -15.17 13.38
CA GLU A 4 19.61 -14.17 14.27
C GLU A 4 18.16 -14.54 14.58
N PRO A 5 17.71 -14.45 15.84
CA PRO A 5 16.35 -14.84 16.20
C PRO A 5 15.34 -13.94 15.48
N LEU A 6 14.34 -14.55 14.84
CA LEU A 6 13.27 -13.81 14.17
C LEU A 6 12.26 -13.20 15.15
N TYR A 7 12.25 -13.63 16.40
CA TYR A 7 11.46 -12.99 17.45
C TYR A 7 12.13 -13.14 18.81
N LYS A 8 11.89 -12.17 19.69
CA LYS A 8 12.38 -12.19 21.07
C LYS A 8 11.47 -11.42 22.02
N GLU A 9 11.38 -11.91 23.27
CA GLU A 9 10.82 -11.13 24.38
C GLU A 9 11.78 -9.99 24.73
N THR A 10 11.24 -8.82 25.02
CA THR A 10 11.99 -7.62 25.34
C THR A 10 11.21 -6.70 26.29
N ASP A 11 11.79 -5.56 26.62
CA ASP A 11 11.19 -4.54 27.49
C ASP A 11 11.43 -3.13 26.91
N TRP A 12 10.83 -2.12 27.55
CA TRP A 12 10.93 -0.74 27.08
C TRP A 12 12.38 -0.27 26.93
N SER A 13 13.25 -0.59 27.89
CA SER A 13 14.65 -0.11 27.89
C SER A 13 15.43 -0.57 26.66
N ALA A 14 15.15 -1.80 26.19
CA ALA A 14 15.83 -2.39 25.04
C ALA A 14 15.33 -1.84 23.69
N VAL A 15 14.06 -1.45 23.58
CA VAL A 15 13.48 -0.95 22.32
C VAL A 15 13.30 0.56 22.27
N ARG A 16 13.52 1.27 23.38
CA ARG A 16 13.32 2.72 23.51
C ARG A 16 13.95 3.50 22.36
N LYS A 17 15.21 3.20 21.99
CA LYS A 17 15.90 3.91 20.90
C LYS A 17 15.21 3.69 19.55
N ILE A 18 14.73 2.47 19.29
CA ILE A 18 14.03 2.12 18.05
C ILE A 18 12.72 2.91 17.97
N VAL A 19 11.95 2.94 19.06
CA VAL A 19 10.68 3.67 19.12
C VAL A 19 10.91 5.18 19.08
N ALA A 20 11.94 5.71 19.74
CA ALA A 20 12.27 7.14 19.69
C ALA A 20 12.65 7.62 18.28
N THR A 21 13.26 6.76 17.45
CA THR A 21 13.56 7.08 16.05
C THR A 21 12.31 7.03 15.17
N THR A 22 11.44 6.05 15.39
CA THR A 22 10.32 5.74 14.48
C THR A 22 9.01 6.42 14.88
N ASN A 23 8.80 6.64 16.16
CA ASN A 23 7.65 7.32 16.74
C ASN A 23 8.08 8.15 17.99
N PRO A 24 8.76 9.30 17.78
CA PRO A 24 9.28 10.13 18.87
C PRO A 24 8.21 10.59 19.90
N PRO A 25 6.99 11.00 19.49
CA PRO A 25 5.94 11.36 20.44
C PRO A 25 5.58 10.23 21.39
N LEU A 26 5.37 9.01 20.86
CA LEU A 26 5.07 7.83 21.67
C LEU A 26 6.20 7.52 22.65
N ALA A 27 7.45 7.61 22.20
CA ALA A 27 8.59 7.33 23.06
C ALA A 27 8.66 8.27 24.27
N LYS A 28 8.41 9.56 24.07
CA LYS A 28 8.35 10.56 25.16
C LYS A 28 7.25 10.22 26.18
N ILE A 29 6.08 9.82 25.69
CA ILE A 29 4.95 9.44 26.55
C ILE A 29 5.29 8.21 27.39
N ILE A 30 5.87 7.17 26.76
CA ILE A 30 6.24 5.94 27.48
C ILE A 30 7.39 6.21 28.47
N ASP A 31 8.35 7.06 28.13
CA ASP A 31 9.42 7.47 29.03
C ASP A 31 8.89 8.15 30.29
N ALA A 32 7.85 8.99 30.17
CA ALA A 32 7.22 9.65 31.32
C ALA A 32 6.50 8.67 32.25
N ILE A 33 5.93 7.59 31.69
CA ILE A 33 5.30 6.50 32.45
C ILE A 33 6.36 5.63 33.14
N SER A 34 7.54 5.49 32.54
CA SER A 34 8.64 4.67 33.02
C SER A 34 8.22 3.24 33.43
N PRO A 35 7.61 2.45 32.51
CA PRO A 35 7.09 1.14 32.82
C PRO A 35 8.20 0.16 33.26
N ASN A 36 7.92 -0.63 34.29
CA ASN A 36 8.85 -1.64 34.76
C ASN A 36 8.90 -2.87 33.80
N LYS A 37 9.84 -3.79 34.03
CA LYS A 37 10.09 -4.97 33.17
C LYS A 37 8.94 -5.98 33.09
N SER A 38 7.87 -5.81 33.86
CA SER A 38 6.66 -6.65 33.73
C SER A 38 5.80 -6.25 32.53
N PHE A 39 6.00 -5.06 31.96
CA PHE A 39 5.37 -4.61 30.72
C PHE A 39 6.14 -5.15 29.51
N LYS A 40 5.92 -6.43 29.23
CA LYS A 40 6.62 -7.15 28.16
C LYS A 40 6.27 -6.59 26.80
N LEU A 41 7.27 -6.61 25.92
CA LEU A 41 7.17 -6.32 24.51
C LEU A 41 7.75 -7.51 23.73
N PHE A 42 7.32 -7.72 22.49
CA PHE A 42 7.88 -8.76 21.63
C PHE A 42 8.33 -8.13 20.32
N GLN A 43 9.63 -8.17 20.06
CA GLN A 43 10.19 -7.72 18.78
C GLN A 43 10.17 -8.91 17.81
N VAL A 44 9.61 -8.73 16.62
CA VAL A 44 9.47 -9.77 15.60
C VAL A 44 9.92 -9.24 14.25
N ARG A 45 10.66 -10.06 13.50
CA ARG A 45 11.30 -9.74 12.22
C ARG A 45 10.77 -10.67 11.14
N TYR A 46 10.03 -10.12 10.19
CA TYR A 46 9.42 -10.88 9.10
C TYR A 46 10.23 -10.74 7.82
N PRO A 47 10.71 -11.84 7.21
CA PRO A 47 11.28 -11.80 5.86
C PRO A 47 10.33 -11.16 4.85
N TYR A 48 10.86 -10.67 3.72
CA TYR A 48 10.03 -10.13 2.64
C TYR A 48 9.03 -11.18 2.14
N GLY A 49 7.75 -10.81 2.04
CA GLY A 49 6.67 -11.68 1.58
C GLY A 49 6.06 -12.60 2.62
N SER A 50 6.54 -12.59 3.87
CA SER A 50 5.88 -13.32 4.95
C SER A 50 4.45 -12.83 5.15
N ILE A 51 3.49 -13.75 5.27
CA ILE A 51 2.14 -13.45 5.72
C ILE A 51 2.19 -13.28 7.24
N ILE A 52 1.88 -12.07 7.69
CA ILE A 52 1.86 -11.69 9.11
C ILE A 52 0.51 -12.03 9.70
N ALA A 53 -0.56 -11.69 8.97
CA ALA A 53 -1.93 -12.04 9.35
C ALA A 53 -2.74 -12.47 8.14
N ASP A 54 -3.54 -13.51 8.28
CA ASP A 54 -4.54 -13.92 7.29
C ASP A 54 -5.74 -14.55 7.98
N LYS A 55 -6.95 -14.25 7.47
CA LYS A 55 -8.22 -14.81 7.98
C LYS A 55 -8.33 -14.77 9.52
N GLY A 56 -7.84 -13.69 10.12
CA GLY A 56 -7.96 -13.47 11.56
C GLY A 56 -6.93 -14.14 12.44
N GLN A 57 -5.94 -14.77 11.83
CA GLN A 57 -4.86 -15.42 12.55
C GLN A 57 -3.59 -14.60 12.36
N LEU A 58 -2.97 -14.22 13.48
CA LEU A 58 -1.62 -13.65 13.50
C LEU A 58 -0.60 -14.80 13.53
N PHE A 59 0.41 -14.70 12.67
CA PHE A 59 1.48 -15.69 12.57
C PHE A 59 2.84 -15.09 12.92
N PHE A 60 3.71 -15.92 13.48
CA PHE A 60 5.11 -15.59 13.70
C PHE A 60 5.98 -16.21 12.60
N PRO A 61 7.09 -15.58 12.24
CA PRO A 61 7.96 -16.06 11.17
C PRO A 61 8.75 -17.30 11.63
N SER A 62 9.01 -18.22 10.70
CA SER A 62 9.92 -19.35 10.91
C SER A 62 11.19 -19.16 10.06
N HIS A 63 12.30 -19.76 10.52
CA HIS A 63 13.52 -19.89 9.69
C HIS A 63 13.35 -20.90 8.56
N GLU A 64 12.33 -21.75 8.64
CA GLU A 64 11.99 -22.70 7.59
C GLU A 64 11.31 -22.01 6.41
N LEU A 65 11.37 -22.67 5.25
CA LEU A 65 10.62 -22.27 4.07
C LEU A 65 9.47 -23.24 3.85
N GLN A 66 8.29 -22.73 3.53
CA GLN A 66 7.19 -23.53 3.02
C GLN A 66 7.35 -23.58 1.49
N GLY A 67 8.09 -24.58 1.01
CA GLY A 67 8.58 -24.62 -0.37
C GLY A 67 9.69 -23.58 -0.59
N LYS A 68 9.39 -22.52 -1.35
CA LYS A 68 10.32 -21.41 -1.65
C LYS A 68 9.89 -20.07 -1.05
N LYS A 69 8.86 -20.08 -0.21
CA LYS A 69 8.32 -18.90 0.48
C LYS A 69 8.61 -18.99 1.98
N PRO A 70 8.69 -17.85 2.69
CA PRO A 70 8.84 -17.86 4.14
C PRO A 70 7.73 -18.67 4.82
N ALA A 71 8.11 -19.65 5.65
CA ALA A 71 7.13 -20.34 6.49
C ALA A 71 6.72 -19.43 7.66
N HIS A 72 5.54 -19.71 8.17
CA HIS A 72 4.98 -19.04 9.34
C HIS A 72 4.42 -20.10 10.29
N ILE A 73 4.44 -19.77 11.58
CA ILE A 73 4.01 -20.63 12.68
C ILE A 73 2.95 -19.93 13.50
N GLU A 74 2.14 -20.71 14.22
CA GLU A 74 1.36 -20.15 15.32
C GLU A 74 2.28 -19.48 16.35
N ILE A 75 1.76 -18.44 17.00
CA ILE A 75 2.47 -17.75 18.08
C ILE A 75 2.85 -18.77 19.16
N PRO A 76 4.14 -18.89 19.52
CA PRO A 76 4.59 -19.82 20.55
C PRO A 76 3.83 -19.63 21.87
N ALA A 77 3.44 -20.73 22.54
CA ALA A 77 2.57 -20.69 23.71
C ALA A 77 3.07 -19.79 24.85
N ASN A 78 4.40 -19.70 25.02
CA ASN A 78 5.05 -18.82 25.99
C ASN A 78 4.88 -17.33 25.69
N ILE A 79 4.67 -16.94 24.43
CA ILE A 79 4.39 -15.57 23.99
C ILE A 79 2.88 -15.34 23.88
N LYS A 80 2.15 -16.29 23.28
CA LYS A 80 0.69 -16.25 23.07
C LYS A 80 -0.06 -15.94 24.38
N LYS A 81 0.50 -16.33 25.53
CA LYS A 81 -0.11 -16.04 26.83
C LYS A 81 -0.19 -14.55 27.20
N TYR A 82 0.60 -13.69 26.55
CA TYR A 82 0.66 -12.25 26.79
C TYR A 82 -0.07 -11.42 25.71
N LEU A 83 -0.57 -12.06 24.65
CA LEU A 83 -1.20 -11.44 23.48
C LEU A 83 -2.60 -12.03 23.25
N LYS A 84 -3.39 -12.17 24.31
CA LYS A 84 -4.70 -12.84 24.30
C LYS A 84 -5.88 -11.87 24.22
N ARG A 85 -5.70 -10.60 24.57
CA ARG A 85 -6.81 -9.64 24.75
C ARG A 85 -7.68 -9.53 23.50
N ARG A 86 -7.04 -9.55 22.33
CA ARG A 86 -7.67 -9.46 21.01
C ARG A 86 -6.94 -10.36 20.02
N GLU A 87 -7.61 -10.65 18.91
CA GLU A 87 -7.08 -11.46 17.80
C GLU A 87 -5.80 -10.84 17.22
N PHE A 88 -5.79 -9.50 17.10
CA PHE A 88 -4.62 -8.73 16.74
C PHE A 88 -4.15 -7.91 17.95
N PRO A 89 -2.97 -8.19 18.53
CA PRO A 89 -2.36 -7.35 19.55
C PRO A 89 -2.02 -5.97 18.99
N LEU A 90 -1.99 -4.97 19.89
CA LEU A 90 -1.46 -3.65 19.56
C LEU A 90 0.00 -3.80 19.13
N SER A 91 0.31 -3.30 17.94
CA SER A 91 1.60 -3.51 17.30
C SER A 91 2.10 -2.19 16.70
N LEU A 92 3.38 -1.88 16.90
CA LEU A 92 4.05 -0.75 16.27
C LEU A 92 5.03 -1.27 15.22
N LEU A 93 4.90 -0.78 13.98
CA LEU A 93 5.86 -1.08 12.94
C LEU A 93 7.10 -0.19 13.10
N THR A 94 8.30 -0.77 13.12
CA THR A 94 9.54 -0.02 13.40
C THR A 94 10.56 -0.08 12.27
N LYS A 95 10.42 -0.99 11.31
CA LYS A 95 11.33 -1.05 10.17
C LYS A 95 10.63 -1.56 8.93
N ASN A 96 10.94 -0.91 7.81
CA ASN A 96 10.34 -1.17 6.50
C ASN A 96 8.81 -1.07 6.54
N SER A 97 8.12 -1.54 5.50
CA SER A 97 6.67 -1.43 5.37
C SER A 97 5.96 -2.78 5.45
N ALA A 98 4.66 -2.76 5.74
CA ALA A 98 3.78 -3.91 5.68
C ALA A 98 2.49 -3.53 4.94
N GLU A 99 2.04 -4.36 4.02
CA GLU A 99 0.84 -4.10 3.22
C GLU A 99 -0.40 -4.77 3.82
N ILE A 100 -1.46 -3.99 3.99
CA ILE A 100 -2.80 -4.49 4.27
C ILE A 100 -3.49 -4.75 2.93
N PHE A 101 -3.96 -5.97 2.69
CA PHE A 101 -4.55 -6.36 1.41
C PHE A 101 -5.69 -7.38 1.56
N LYS A 102 -6.42 -7.57 0.47
CA LYS A 102 -7.43 -8.62 0.31
C LYS A 102 -7.29 -9.25 -1.06
N ILE A 103 -7.22 -10.58 -1.11
CA ILE A 103 -7.32 -11.34 -2.36
C ILE A 103 -8.79 -11.67 -2.60
N MET A 104 -9.31 -11.22 -3.74
CA MET A 104 -10.61 -11.59 -4.30
C MET A 104 -10.40 -12.60 -5.43
N PRO A 105 -11.45 -13.33 -5.87
CA PRO A 105 -11.32 -14.30 -6.96
C PRO A 105 -10.81 -13.69 -8.28
N ASP A 106 -11.12 -12.41 -8.51
CA ASP A 106 -10.86 -11.67 -9.75
C ASP A 106 -9.73 -10.63 -9.62
N ARG A 107 -9.40 -10.17 -8.41
CA ARG A 107 -8.40 -9.10 -8.19
C ARG A 107 -7.75 -9.14 -6.81
N ASN A 108 -6.62 -8.46 -6.68
CA ASN A 108 -6.04 -8.12 -5.39
C ASN A 108 -6.41 -6.68 -5.05
N ILE A 109 -6.92 -6.45 -3.84
CA ILE A 109 -7.22 -5.13 -3.31
C ILE A 109 -6.14 -4.76 -2.31
N SER A 110 -5.39 -3.70 -2.59
CA SER A 110 -4.45 -3.10 -1.64
C SER A 110 -5.16 -2.01 -0.85
N ARG A 111 -5.17 -2.11 0.48
CA ARG A 111 -5.78 -1.06 1.32
C ARG A 111 -4.83 0.11 1.52
N PHE A 112 -3.60 -0.17 1.97
CA PHE A 112 -2.47 0.76 2.06
C PHE A 112 -1.26 0.03 2.66
N LEU A 113 -0.10 0.70 2.69
CA LEU A 113 1.08 0.23 3.42
C LEU A 113 1.25 0.98 4.73
N ILE A 114 1.42 0.21 5.81
CA ILE A 114 1.89 0.72 7.08
C ILE A 114 3.39 1.04 6.92
N LYS A 115 3.79 2.24 7.32
CA LYS A 115 5.18 2.70 7.35
C LYS A 115 5.73 2.68 8.79
N PRO A 116 7.06 2.72 9.00
CA PRO A 116 7.62 2.79 10.35
C PRO A 116 7.01 3.93 11.16
N GLY A 117 6.66 3.66 12.41
CA GLY A 117 5.91 4.55 13.30
C GLY A 117 4.40 4.31 13.30
N GLY A 118 3.86 3.63 12.27
CA GLY A 118 2.45 3.27 12.16
C GLY A 118 2.05 2.06 13.01
N PHE A 119 0.76 2.00 13.35
CA PHE A 119 0.21 0.92 14.17
C PHE A 119 -0.52 -0.14 13.35
N PHE A 120 -0.60 -1.34 13.92
CA PHE A 120 -1.51 -2.40 13.51
C PHE A 120 -2.25 -2.93 14.74
N GLY A 121 -3.49 -3.40 14.55
CA GLY A 121 -4.34 -3.87 15.65
C GLY A 121 -4.92 -2.75 16.52
N LEU A 122 -4.83 -1.49 16.10
CA LEU A 122 -5.22 -0.35 16.94
C LEU A 122 -6.73 -0.34 17.19
N TRP A 123 -7.54 -0.48 16.14
CA TRP A 123 -9.00 -0.42 16.25
C TRP A 123 -9.55 -1.66 16.97
N GLU A 124 -9.00 -2.84 16.70
CA GLU A 124 -9.38 -4.08 17.40
C GLU A 124 -9.23 -3.98 18.93
N ASN A 125 -8.28 -3.16 19.38
CA ASN A 125 -7.96 -2.98 20.79
C ASN A 125 -8.70 -1.83 21.47
N LEU A 126 -9.10 -0.81 20.72
CA LEU A 126 -9.78 0.40 21.23
C LEU A 126 -11.29 0.37 21.06
N ASP A 127 -11.80 -0.35 20.07
CA ASP A 127 -13.23 -0.45 19.80
C ASP A 127 -13.98 -1.23 20.89
N PRO A 128 -15.28 -0.93 21.05
CA PRO A 128 -16.15 -1.72 21.91
C PRO A 128 -16.22 -3.19 21.46
N ALA A 129 -16.62 -4.08 22.38
CA ALA A 129 -16.68 -5.52 22.10
C ALA A 129 -17.67 -5.89 20.98
N HIS A 130 -18.74 -5.08 20.84
CA HIS A 130 -19.72 -5.18 19.77
C HIS A 130 -19.58 -3.96 18.86
N ASN A 131 -19.20 -4.19 17.62
CA ASN A 131 -19.06 -3.18 16.58
C ASN A 131 -19.44 -3.79 15.21
N GLU A 132 -19.66 -2.93 14.21
CA GLU A 132 -19.92 -3.33 12.82
C GLU A 132 -18.66 -3.80 12.08
N TYR A 133 -17.55 -3.98 12.80
CA TYR A 133 -16.30 -4.45 12.23
C TYR A 133 -16.44 -5.92 11.83
N VAL A 134 -16.50 -6.15 10.52
CA VAL A 134 -16.37 -7.50 9.96
C VAL A 134 -14.94 -7.97 10.17
N ARG A 135 -14.77 -8.73 11.25
CA ARG A 135 -13.47 -9.28 11.65
C ARG A 135 -12.85 -10.03 10.47
N TRP A 136 -11.53 -9.88 10.34
CA TRP A 136 -10.70 -10.73 9.46
C TRP A 136 -10.91 -10.52 7.97
N MET A 137 -11.47 -9.37 7.58
CA MET A 137 -11.63 -9.04 6.18
C MET A 137 -10.27 -8.89 5.48
N TRP A 138 -9.28 -8.33 6.18
CA TRP A 138 -7.97 -7.98 5.65
C TRP A 138 -6.87 -8.96 6.08
N SER A 139 -5.89 -9.13 5.20
CA SER A 139 -4.64 -9.83 5.43
C SER A 139 -3.49 -8.81 5.52
N LEU A 140 -2.37 -9.21 6.13
CA LEU A 140 -1.18 -8.37 6.32
C LEU A 140 0.05 -9.13 5.81
N SER A 141 0.85 -8.49 4.95
CA SER A 141 2.12 -9.03 4.47
C SER A 141 3.31 -8.15 4.83
N SER A 142 4.45 -8.79 5.03
CA SER A 142 5.75 -8.14 5.19
C SER A 142 6.24 -7.59 3.85
N GLY A 143 6.35 -6.26 3.74
CA GLY A 143 6.64 -5.55 2.50
C GLY A 143 5.43 -5.39 1.58
N ALA A 144 5.67 -4.72 0.45
CA ALA A 144 4.69 -4.51 -0.59
C ALA A 144 4.38 -5.84 -1.31
N ARG A 145 3.14 -6.29 -1.19
CA ARG A 145 2.57 -7.36 -2.00
C ARG A 145 2.23 -6.89 -3.40
N SER A 146 1.55 -5.76 -3.51
CA SER A 146 1.02 -5.24 -4.78
C SER A 146 2.11 -4.44 -5.50
N ILE A 147 3.27 -5.06 -5.68
CA ILE A 147 4.45 -4.47 -6.29
C ILE A 147 4.69 -5.02 -7.70
N TYR A 148 5.04 -4.13 -8.62
CA TYR A 148 5.10 -4.42 -10.05
C TYR A 148 6.38 -3.90 -10.65
N LEU A 149 6.88 -4.55 -11.70
CA LEU A 149 8.08 -4.13 -12.43
C LEU A 149 7.65 -3.74 -13.84
N LEU A 150 7.74 -2.45 -14.17
CA LEU A 150 7.14 -1.89 -15.40
C LEU A 150 7.61 -2.58 -16.69
N PRO A 151 8.90 -2.93 -16.87
CA PRO A 151 9.31 -3.72 -18.02
C PRO A 151 8.75 -5.15 -17.97
N LYS A 152 8.46 -5.72 -19.15
CA LYS A 152 7.96 -7.09 -19.27
C LYS A 152 9.00 -8.11 -18.80
N ILE A 153 8.63 -8.95 -17.83
CA ILE A 153 9.49 -10.02 -17.30
C ILE A 153 9.01 -11.45 -17.62
N SER A 154 8.17 -11.60 -18.65
CA SER A 154 7.68 -12.91 -19.11
C SER A 154 8.65 -13.63 -20.09
N ASN A 155 9.84 -13.09 -20.37
CA ASN A 155 10.80 -13.70 -21.29
C ASN A 155 11.35 -15.02 -20.71
N ALA A 156 11.16 -16.11 -21.45
CA ALA A 156 11.53 -17.45 -21.01
C ALA A 156 13.04 -17.64 -20.80
N LYS A 157 13.89 -17.00 -21.63
CA LYS A 157 15.35 -17.10 -21.55
C LYS A 157 15.86 -16.42 -20.27
N GLY A 158 15.45 -15.17 -20.04
CA GLY A 158 15.81 -14.43 -18.82
C GLY A 158 15.30 -15.14 -17.57
N HIS A 159 14.05 -15.61 -17.59
CA HIS A 159 13.47 -16.35 -16.45
C HIS A 159 14.20 -17.67 -16.17
N LYS A 160 14.63 -18.40 -17.20
CA LYS A 160 15.42 -19.65 -17.03
C LYS A 160 16.75 -19.39 -16.32
N VAL A 161 17.40 -18.25 -16.58
CA VAL A 161 18.61 -17.84 -15.84
C VAL A 161 18.30 -17.66 -14.36
N LEU A 162 17.23 -16.92 -14.04
CA LEU A 162 16.83 -16.70 -12.65
C LEU A 162 16.48 -18.00 -11.93
N ARG A 163 15.71 -18.88 -12.58
CA ARG A 163 15.39 -20.21 -12.02
C ARG A 163 16.63 -21.01 -11.68
N LYS A 164 17.64 -21.03 -12.58
CA LYS A 164 18.88 -21.79 -12.37
C LYS A 164 19.74 -21.17 -11.26
N LYS A 165 19.90 -19.84 -11.25
CA LYS A 165 20.79 -19.13 -10.31
C LYS A 165 20.20 -19.03 -8.90
N TYR A 166 18.91 -18.76 -8.78
CA TYR A 166 18.22 -18.48 -7.51
C TYR A 166 17.33 -19.62 -7.03
N GLY A 167 17.19 -20.70 -7.81
CA GLY A 167 16.44 -21.89 -7.41
C GLY A 167 14.92 -21.69 -7.38
N LEU A 168 14.38 -20.86 -8.28
CA LEU A 168 12.95 -20.51 -8.32
C LEU A 168 12.08 -21.69 -8.79
N SER A 169 10.96 -21.89 -8.09
CA SER A 169 9.85 -22.78 -8.49
C SER A 169 8.86 -22.08 -9.41
N SER A 170 8.71 -20.77 -9.26
CA SER A 170 7.74 -19.99 -10.03
C SER A 170 8.04 -20.00 -11.54
N HIS A 171 6.97 -20.06 -12.33
CA HIS A 171 7.05 -19.91 -13.79
C HIS A 171 7.28 -18.45 -14.17
N ALA A 172 7.62 -18.19 -15.43
CA ALA A 172 7.64 -16.83 -15.94
C ALA A 172 6.24 -16.21 -15.72
N PRO A 173 6.16 -14.96 -15.25
CA PRO A 173 4.89 -14.37 -14.86
C PRO A 173 4.00 -14.22 -16.09
N ARG A 174 2.74 -14.64 -15.95
CA ARG A 174 1.70 -14.50 -16.97
C ARG A 174 1.02 -13.15 -16.91
N ASP A 175 0.95 -12.61 -15.70
CA ASP A 175 0.37 -11.33 -15.35
C ASP A 175 1.19 -10.69 -14.22
N TRP A 176 0.76 -9.53 -13.79
CA TRP A 176 1.40 -8.73 -12.76
C TRP A 176 1.18 -9.26 -11.36
N ALA A 177 0.05 -9.95 -11.11
CA ALA A 177 -0.22 -10.55 -9.82
C ALA A 177 0.83 -11.64 -9.50
N ALA A 178 1.33 -12.33 -10.52
CA ALA A 178 2.39 -13.33 -10.40
C ALA A 178 3.79 -12.73 -10.12
N HIS A 179 3.99 -11.41 -10.26
CA HIS A 179 5.30 -10.78 -10.00
C HIS A 179 5.71 -10.94 -8.54
N TRP A 180 4.78 -10.75 -7.61
CA TRP A 180 5.07 -10.82 -6.18
C TRP A 180 5.66 -12.17 -5.78
N ASP A 181 5.08 -13.27 -6.26
CA ASP A 181 5.56 -14.62 -5.95
C ASP A 181 7.03 -14.81 -6.35
N ILE A 182 7.40 -14.31 -7.53
CA ILE A 182 8.77 -14.35 -8.03
C ILE A 182 9.69 -13.51 -7.16
N PHE A 183 9.28 -12.28 -6.80
CA PHE A 183 10.10 -11.40 -5.97
C PHE A 183 10.31 -11.97 -4.56
N VAL A 184 9.30 -12.64 -3.99
CA VAL A 184 9.41 -13.32 -2.70
C VAL A 184 10.38 -14.50 -2.77
N GLU A 185 10.27 -15.35 -3.80
CA GLU A 185 11.21 -16.46 -3.99
C GLU A 185 12.65 -15.96 -4.21
N LEU A 186 12.82 -14.88 -4.98
CA LEU A 186 14.12 -14.25 -5.20
C LEU A 186 14.72 -13.72 -3.91
N ALA A 187 13.99 -12.87 -3.18
CA ALA A 187 14.47 -12.22 -1.96
C ALA A 187 14.85 -13.21 -0.84
N ASN A 188 14.18 -14.38 -0.82
CA ASN A 188 14.42 -15.42 0.17
C ASN A 188 15.39 -16.52 -0.32
N SER A 189 15.91 -16.41 -1.54
CA SER A 189 16.93 -17.33 -2.04
C SER A 189 18.23 -17.23 -1.24
N SER A 190 18.95 -18.35 -1.10
CA SER A 190 20.28 -18.36 -0.50
C SER A 190 21.31 -17.61 -1.35
N ALA A 191 21.08 -17.51 -2.66
CA ALA A 191 21.92 -16.78 -3.61
C ALA A 191 21.62 -15.27 -3.68
N PHE A 192 20.62 -14.79 -2.91
CA PHE A 192 20.25 -13.38 -2.89
C PHE A 192 21.07 -12.62 -1.86
N GLU A 193 21.77 -11.58 -2.31
CA GLU A 193 22.81 -10.87 -1.55
C GLU A 193 22.26 -10.08 -0.36
N GLU A 194 21.05 -9.56 -0.45
CA GLU A 194 20.48 -8.61 0.52
C GLU A 194 19.37 -9.27 1.36
N LYS A 195 19.60 -9.43 2.66
CA LYS A 195 18.54 -9.87 3.58
C LYS A 195 17.64 -8.70 3.95
N TRP A 196 16.36 -8.87 3.71
CA TRP A 196 15.35 -7.86 3.96
C TRP A 196 14.35 -8.34 5.00
N TYR A 197 14.06 -7.49 5.99
CA TYR A 197 13.10 -7.77 7.05
C TYR A 197 12.24 -6.57 7.36
N ASN A 198 10.95 -6.81 7.52
CA ASN A 198 10.05 -5.93 8.25
C ASN A 198 10.18 -6.20 9.76
N GLU A 199 10.02 -5.18 10.61
CA GLU A 199 10.07 -5.36 12.07
C GLU A 199 8.90 -4.73 12.80
N PHE A 200 8.28 -5.52 13.68
CA PHE A 200 7.20 -5.10 14.57
C PHE A 200 7.62 -5.20 16.04
N ILE A 201 7.07 -4.32 16.85
CA ILE A 201 7.01 -4.44 18.31
C ILE A 201 5.56 -4.70 18.70
N PHE A 202 5.30 -5.88 19.25
CA PHE A 202 4.00 -6.25 19.81
C PHE A 202 3.94 -5.90 21.28
N PHE A 203 2.87 -5.22 21.69
CA PHE A 203 2.60 -4.85 23.07
C PHE A 203 1.83 -5.97 23.76
N SER A 204 2.28 -6.38 24.95
CA SER A 204 1.50 -7.31 25.78
C SER A 204 0.19 -6.68 26.25
N ASP A 205 -0.81 -7.53 26.50
CA ASP A 205 -2.15 -7.12 26.96
C ASP A 205 -2.11 -6.16 28.17
N LYS A 206 -1.10 -6.36 29.04
CA LYS A 206 -0.87 -5.55 30.24
C LYS A 206 -0.76 -4.05 29.95
N TRP A 207 -0.21 -3.64 28.81
CA TRP A 207 -0.07 -2.22 28.44
C TRP A 207 -1.44 -1.54 28.36
N LEU A 208 -2.37 -2.13 27.59
CA LEU A 208 -3.71 -1.58 27.42
C LEU A 208 -4.60 -1.82 28.64
N ASP A 209 -4.50 -2.99 29.27
CA ASP A 209 -5.27 -3.30 30.48
C ASP A 209 -4.96 -2.32 31.62
N THR A 210 -3.70 -1.90 31.73
CA THR A 210 -3.28 -0.86 32.68
C THR A 210 -3.75 0.51 32.22
N ALA A 211 -3.52 0.85 30.94
CA ALA A 211 -3.83 2.18 30.43
C ALA A 211 -5.31 2.58 30.54
N ILE A 212 -6.22 1.61 30.48
CA ILE A 212 -7.67 1.84 30.64
C ILE A 212 -8.04 2.12 32.10
N LYS A 213 -7.27 1.63 33.07
CA LYS A 213 -7.61 1.65 34.51
C LYS A 213 -6.84 2.70 35.30
N ASP A 214 -5.61 3.00 34.88
CA ASP A 214 -4.68 3.85 35.61
C ASP A 214 -4.59 5.25 34.98
N PRO A 215 -5.01 6.31 35.69
CA PRO A 215 -4.91 7.69 35.20
C PRO A 215 -3.48 8.14 34.83
N ALA A 216 -2.44 7.53 35.39
CA ALA A 216 -1.05 7.84 35.04
C ALA A 216 -0.73 7.51 33.56
N TRP A 217 -1.54 6.65 32.93
CA TRP A 217 -1.39 6.22 31.55
C TRP A 217 -2.30 6.96 30.56
N LYS A 218 -3.02 7.99 31.02
CA LYS A 218 -4.00 8.72 30.20
C LYS A 218 -3.40 9.27 28.89
N ASP A 219 -2.15 9.72 28.91
CA ASP A 219 -1.50 10.32 27.73
C ASP A 219 -1.14 9.24 26.71
N PHE A 220 -0.77 8.04 27.16
CA PHE A 220 -0.56 6.88 26.29
C PHE A 220 -1.86 6.45 25.63
N LEU A 221 -2.94 6.30 26.40
CA LEU A 221 -4.25 5.95 25.85
C LEU A 221 -4.80 7.05 24.93
N GLY A 222 -4.63 8.31 25.32
CA GLY A 222 -5.01 9.48 24.53
C GLY A 222 -4.30 9.49 23.18
N TYR A 223 -2.98 9.31 23.17
CA TYR A 223 -2.21 9.20 21.94
C TYR A 223 -2.70 8.09 21.01
N LEU A 224 -2.96 6.88 21.54
CA LEU A 224 -3.48 5.77 20.75
C LEU A 224 -4.87 6.09 20.16
N ARG A 225 -5.74 6.76 20.94
CA ARG A 225 -7.05 7.21 20.47
C ARG A 225 -6.94 8.28 19.39
N ASP A 226 -6.02 9.22 19.53
CA ASP A 226 -5.77 10.25 18.52
C ASP A 226 -5.30 9.64 17.20
N GLN A 227 -4.40 8.64 17.26
CA GLN A 227 -3.99 7.90 16.06
C GLN A 227 -5.19 7.19 15.40
N ALA A 228 -6.01 6.47 16.18
CA ALA A 228 -7.18 5.78 15.66
C ALA A 228 -8.21 6.75 15.06
N TRP A 229 -8.39 7.91 15.69
CA TRP A 229 -9.28 8.96 15.23
C TRP A 229 -8.81 9.58 13.92
N ASN A 230 -7.50 9.78 13.75
CA ASN A 230 -6.96 10.30 12.50
C ASN A 230 -7.09 9.27 11.37
N GLU A 231 -6.77 8.00 11.63
CA GLU A 231 -6.87 6.91 10.62
C GLU A 231 -8.30 6.65 10.15
N SER A 232 -9.31 6.89 10.99
CA SER A 232 -10.72 6.63 10.65
C SER A 232 -11.48 7.85 10.09
N ASN A 233 -10.80 8.98 9.83
CA ASN A 233 -11.44 10.23 9.40
C ASN A 233 -12.40 10.05 8.20
N TYR A 234 -11.92 9.50 7.08
CA TYR A 234 -12.80 9.26 5.93
C TYR A 234 -13.93 8.29 6.26
N TRP A 235 -13.63 7.19 6.94
CA TRP A 235 -14.60 6.13 7.20
C TRP A 235 -15.74 6.58 8.10
N ARG A 236 -15.47 7.46 9.08
CA ARG A 236 -16.52 8.09 9.90
C ARG A 236 -17.39 9.07 9.11
N ASN A 237 -16.85 9.69 8.06
CA ASN A 237 -17.54 10.66 7.22
C ASN A 237 -17.97 10.06 5.87
N LYS A 238 -17.96 8.73 5.71
CA LYS A 238 -18.27 8.07 4.44
C LYS A 238 -19.70 8.36 4.00
N THR A 239 -20.66 8.35 4.94
CA THR A 239 -22.07 8.59 4.64
C THR A 239 -22.30 9.97 4.01
N THR A 240 -21.64 11.02 4.51
CA THR A 240 -21.77 12.36 3.93
C THR A 240 -21.17 12.41 2.52
N PHE A 241 -20.03 11.74 2.30
CA PHE A 241 -19.45 11.63 0.96
C PHE A 241 -20.36 10.86 0.00
N ASP A 242 -20.96 9.75 0.43
CA ASP A 242 -21.86 8.95 -0.41
C ASP A 242 -23.14 9.72 -0.77
N LEU A 243 -23.69 10.54 0.13
CA LEU A 243 -24.85 11.40 -0.18
C LEU A 243 -24.52 12.46 -1.23
N GLU A 244 -23.36 13.12 -1.12
CA GLU A 244 -22.90 14.08 -2.13
C GLU A 244 -22.57 13.40 -3.46
N TRP A 245 -22.07 12.16 -3.40
CA TRP A 245 -21.84 11.33 -4.57
C TRP A 245 -23.16 11.01 -5.29
N GLU A 246 -24.20 10.62 -4.55
CA GLU A 246 -25.52 10.33 -5.09
C GLU A 246 -26.18 11.58 -5.72
N ASP A 247 -26.12 12.73 -5.05
CA ASP A 247 -26.61 14.01 -5.60
C ASP A 247 -25.92 14.36 -6.94
N PHE A 248 -24.60 14.11 -7.02
CA PHE A 248 -23.85 14.26 -8.26
C PHE A 248 -24.38 13.32 -9.37
N LEU A 249 -24.62 12.05 -9.08
CA LEU A 249 -25.12 11.09 -10.06
C LEU A 249 -26.51 11.50 -10.58
N HIS A 250 -27.41 11.93 -9.70
CA HIS A 250 -28.71 12.47 -10.08
C HIS A 250 -28.57 13.68 -11.01
N HIS A 251 -27.68 14.61 -10.67
CA HIS A 251 -27.43 15.79 -11.50
C HIS A 251 -26.89 15.43 -12.90
N ALA A 252 -26.02 14.42 -13.00
CA ALA A 252 -25.51 13.95 -14.29
C ALA A 252 -26.65 13.34 -15.14
N ILE A 253 -27.51 12.53 -14.53
CA ILE A 253 -28.67 11.90 -15.19
C ILE A 253 -29.67 12.96 -15.69
N ASP A 254 -29.98 13.98 -14.88
CA ASP A 254 -30.91 15.07 -15.25
C ASP A 254 -30.42 15.87 -16.46
N ARG A 255 -29.11 15.90 -16.68
CA ARG A 255 -28.46 16.51 -17.85
C ARG A 255 -28.32 15.56 -19.04
N ASN A 256 -28.95 14.38 -18.99
CA ASN A 256 -28.87 13.32 -20.00
C ASN A 256 -27.44 12.80 -20.25
N ILE A 257 -26.54 12.91 -19.26
CA ILE A 257 -25.20 12.33 -19.35
C ILE A 257 -25.34 10.83 -19.13
N LYS A 258 -24.98 10.04 -20.14
CA LYS A 258 -24.98 8.59 -20.05
C LYS A 258 -23.60 8.13 -19.58
N PHE A 259 -23.58 7.30 -18.55
CA PHE A 259 -22.36 6.65 -18.07
C PHE A 259 -22.67 5.22 -17.63
N ASN A 260 -21.66 4.35 -17.73
CA ASN A 260 -21.75 3.01 -17.16
C ASN A 260 -21.49 3.04 -15.65
N LEU A 261 -22.21 2.23 -14.87
CA LEU A 261 -21.96 2.06 -13.43
C LEU A 261 -20.48 1.78 -13.11
N HIS A 262 -19.81 0.94 -13.89
CA HIS A 262 -18.38 0.65 -13.70
C HIS A 262 -17.50 1.90 -13.88
N ILE A 263 -17.82 2.78 -14.85
CA ILE A 263 -17.13 4.06 -15.04
C ILE A 263 -17.36 4.96 -13.83
N SER A 264 -18.59 5.03 -13.31
CA SER A 264 -18.87 5.82 -12.10
C SER A 264 -18.05 5.33 -10.89
N LEU A 265 -17.90 4.02 -10.71
CA LEU A 265 -17.08 3.44 -9.64
C LEU A 265 -15.59 3.74 -9.82
N ILE A 266 -15.09 3.75 -11.05
CA ILE A 266 -13.72 4.20 -11.35
C ILE A 266 -13.56 5.68 -10.98
N VAL A 267 -14.48 6.57 -11.39
CA VAL A 267 -14.41 7.99 -11.04
C VAL A 267 -14.45 8.18 -9.52
N LYS A 268 -15.33 7.46 -8.81
CA LYS A 268 -15.36 7.45 -7.33
C LYS A 268 -14.01 7.06 -6.77
N GLN A 269 -13.42 5.97 -7.26
CA GLN A 269 -12.10 5.50 -6.83
C GLN A 269 -11.00 6.55 -7.09
N LEU A 270 -11.02 7.24 -8.24
CA LEU A 270 -10.05 8.29 -8.54
C LEU A 270 -10.16 9.46 -7.55
N VAL A 271 -11.38 9.85 -7.18
CA VAL A 271 -11.60 10.84 -6.12
C VAL A 271 -11.00 10.34 -4.81
N LEU A 272 -11.29 9.11 -4.40
CA LEU A 272 -10.76 8.50 -3.18
C LEU A 272 -9.22 8.40 -3.18
N THR A 273 -8.61 8.11 -4.34
CA THR A 273 -7.15 8.12 -4.50
C THR A 273 -6.62 9.54 -4.33
N GLY A 274 -7.25 10.53 -4.96
CA GLY A 274 -6.83 11.93 -4.90
C GLY A 274 -7.00 12.60 -3.55
N ILE A 275 -7.78 12.03 -2.64
CA ILE A 275 -7.88 12.47 -1.24
C ILE A 275 -7.08 11.60 -0.25
N GLY A 276 -6.28 10.64 -0.75
CA GLY A 276 -5.40 9.83 0.08
C GLY A 276 -6.09 8.73 0.90
N VAL A 277 -7.29 8.30 0.51
CA VAL A 277 -8.07 7.27 1.24
C VAL A 277 -7.76 5.86 0.76
N VAL A 278 -7.54 5.72 -0.55
CA VAL A 278 -7.19 4.46 -1.21
C VAL A 278 -5.93 4.66 -2.05
N PRO A 279 -5.08 3.65 -2.21
CA PRO A 279 -3.78 3.85 -2.81
C PRO A 279 -3.89 3.89 -4.34
N GLY A 280 -3.08 4.76 -4.94
CA GLY A 280 -2.57 4.56 -6.29
C GLY A 280 -1.22 3.86 -6.17
N PHE A 281 -0.30 4.19 -7.08
CA PHE A 281 1.06 3.64 -7.11
C PHE A 281 2.10 4.74 -7.23
N CYS A 282 3.26 4.56 -6.61
CA CYS A 282 4.42 5.42 -6.81
C CYS A 282 5.59 4.63 -7.41
N ILE A 283 6.59 5.34 -7.94
CA ILE A 283 7.86 4.75 -8.34
C ILE A 283 8.65 4.43 -7.08
N ALA A 284 8.83 3.14 -6.79
CA ALA A 284 9.33 2.64 -5.52
C ALA A 284 10.87 2.57 -5.45
N ASN A 285 11.59 2.71 -6.56
CA ASN A 285 13.04 2.44 -6.65
C ASN A 285 13.92 3.18 -5.64
N GLN A 286 13.46 4.32 -5.10
CA GLN A 286 14.21 5.11 -4.13
C GLN A 286 13.87 4.78 -2.66
N ASP A 287 12.88 3.92 -2.42
CA ASP A 287 12.41 3.55 -1.10
C ASP A 287 12.55 2.04 -0.86
N SER A 288 13.63 1.65 -0.17
CA SER A 288 13.90 0.25 0.20
C SER A 288 12.93 -0.30 1.26
N SER A 289 12.03 0.53 1.81
CA SER A 289 11.03 0.07 2.78
C SER A 289 9.94 -0.81 2.15
N PHE A 290 9.78 -0.80 0.83
CA PHE A 290 8.76 -1.62 0.14
C PHE A 290 9.20 -3.07 -0.05
N ALA A 291 10.44 -3.28 -0.47
CA ALA A 291 11.04 -4.57 -0.84
C ALA A 291 12.57 -4.37 -0.99
N PRO A 292 13.38 -5.44 -1.18
CA PRO A 292 14.82 -5.30 -1.49
C PRO A 292 15.05 -4.84 -2.96
N LEU A 293 14.60 -3.63 -3.27
CA LEU A 293 14.49 -3.13 -4.65
C LEU A 293 15.84 -2.92 -5.33
N ASN A 294 16.87 -2.52 -4.59
CA ASN A 294 18.20 -2.33 -5.15
C ASN A 294 18.77 -3.66 -5.67
N ALA A 295 18.72 -4.70 -4.84
CA ALA A 295 19.15 -6.04 -5.23
C ALA A 295 18.27 -6.64 -6.34
N LEU A 296 16.95 -6.43 -6.30
CA LEU A 296 16.04 -6.87 -7.37
C LEU A 296 16.34 -6.15 -8.70
N ALA A 297 16.50 -4.83 -8.69
CA ALA A 297 16.83 -4.05 -9.88
C ALA A 297 18.15 -4.50 -10.50
N LYS A 298 19.20 -4.65 -9.68
CA LYS A 298 20.51 -5.15 -10.09
C LYS A 298 20.39 -6.52 -10.77
N LEU A 299 19.67 -7.46 -10.15
CA LEU A 299 19.43 -8.80 -10.69
C LEU A 299 18.71 -8.77 -12.05
N TYR A 300 17.67 -7.94 -12.20
CA TYR A 300 16.97 -7.84 -13.48
C TYR A 300 17.82 -7.18 -14.58
N THR A 301 18.71 -6.26 -14.22
CA THR A 301 19.67 -5.68 -15.18
C THR A 301 20.80 -6.65 -15.53
N GLU A 302 21.40 -7.31 -14.54
CA GLU A 302 22.63 -8.07 -14.70
C GLU A 302 22.40 -9.53 -15.09
N ASP A 303 21.43 -10.22 -14.49
CA ASP A 303 21.20 -11.65 -14.76
C ASP A 303 20.09 -11.86 -15.77
N TYR A 304 18.97 -11.16 -15.60
CA TYR A 304 17.82 -11.28 -16.52
C TYR A 304 18.09 -10.58 -17.86
N LYS A 305 18.97 -9.57 -17.88
CA LYS A 305 19.33 -8.76 -19.06
C LYS A 305 18.14 -8.00 -19.65
N ILE A 306 17.40 -7.30 -18.79
CA ILE A 306 16.24 -6.49 -19.22
C ILE A 306 16.69 -5.29 -20.08
N GLU A 307 15.91 -4.94 -21.10
CA GLU A 307 16.25 -3.88 -22.08
C GLU A 307 15.87 -2.47 -21.64
N TYR A 308 15.00 -2.35 -20.62
CA TYR A 308 14.44 -1.10 -20.14
C TYR A 308 14.84 -0.85 -18.69
N ALA A 309 14.72 0.39 -18.22
CA ALA A 309 14.99 0.72 -16.82
C ALA A 309 14.09 -0.13 -15.89
N PRO A 310 14.66 -0.86 -14.90
CA PRO A 310 13.92 -1.74 -14.00
C PRO A 310 13.16 -0.92 -12.94
N LEU A 311 12.08 -0.27 -13.37
CA LEU A 311 11.26 0.61 -12.54
C LEU A 311 10.16 -0.19 -11.83
N PHE A 312 10.12 -0.09 -10.51
CA PHE A 312 9.15 -0.75 -9.66
C PHE A 312 8.03 0.22 -9.27
N MET A 313 6.78 -0.23 -9.38
CA MET A 313 5.60 0.47 -8.86
C MET A 313 5.16 -0.20 -7.57
N ALA A 314 4.94 0.55 -6.50
CA ALA A 314 4.36 0.04 -5.25
C ALA A 314 3.18 0.91 -4.82
N PRO A 315 2.23 0.39 -4.03
CA PRO A 315 1.07 1.17 -3.61
C PRO A 315 1.49 2.34 -2.73
N SER A 316 0.85 3.48 -2.92
CA SER A 316 1.07 4.65 -2.07
C SER A 316 -0.19 5.50 -2.01
N LEU A 317 -0.42 6.10 -0.85
CA LEU A 317 -1.48 7.09 -0.68
C LEU A 317 -1.01 8.42 -1.25
N PHE A 318 -1.95 9.15 -1.85
CA PHE A 318 -1.72 10.56 -2.21
C PHE A 318 -1.72 11.40 -0.93
N SER A 319 -0.84 12.39 -0.88
CA SER A 319 -0.77 13.36 0.21
C SER A 319 -0.67 14.76 -0.38
N PHE A 320 -1.41 15.71 0.20
CA PHE A 320 -1.35 17.12 -0.21
C PHE A 320 -0.06 17.82 0.24
N ASP A 321 0.62 17.22 1.21
CA ASP A 321 1.88 17.71 1.80
C ASP A 321 3.12 17.11 1.13
N ASP A 322 2.95 16.05 0.34
CA ASP A 322 4.03 15.36 -0.37
C ASP A 322 3.97 15.71 -1.87
N PRO A 323 5.07 16.23 -2.47
CA PRO A 323 5.12 16.48 -3.91
C PRO A 323 5.17 15.20 -4.77
N SER A 324 5.20 14.01 -4.15
CA SER A 324 5.32 12.73 -4.85
C SER A 324 4.14 12.45 -5.80
N SER A 325 4.49 12.11 -7.03
CA SER A 325 3.56 11.64 -8.05
C SER A 325 2.87 10.34 -7.65
N ILE A 326 1.55 10.27 -7.84
CA ILE A 326 0.77 9.04 -7.69
C ILE A 326 0.15 8.65 -9.03
N TYR A 327 0.27 7.38 -9.38
CA TYR A 327 -0.18 6.80 -10.63
C TYR A 327 -1.34 5.86 -10.36
N TYR A 328 -2.43 6.01 -11.11
CA TYR A 328 -3.55 5.07 -11.10
C TYR A 328 -3.64 4.38 -12.45
N SER A 329 -3.62 3.05 -12.47
CA SER A 329 -3.73 2.27 -13.70
C SER A 329 -5.16 1.75 -13.88
N LEU A 330 -5.82 2.11 -14.97
CA LEU A 330 -7.12 1.56 -15.35
C LEU A 330 -7.04 0.08 -15.75
N GLN A 331 -5.83 -0.44 -16.02
CA GLN A 331 -5.59 -1.85 -16.33
C GLN A 331 -5.60 -2.72 -15.07
N TYR A 332 -5.31 -2.10 -13.92
CA TYR A 332 -5.24 -2.76 -12.62
C TYR A 332 -5.95 -1.90 -11.57
N PRO A 333 -7.28 -1.70 -11.74
CA PRO A 333 -8.00 -0.77 -10.90
C PRO A 333 -8.15 -1.39 -9.51
N ASN A 334 -7.64 -0.68 -8.50
CA ASN A 334 -7.67 -1.12 -7.10
C ASN A 334 -9.05 -0.86 -6.45
N LEU A 335 -10.12 -1.30 -7.11
CA LEU A 335 -11.50 -0.97 -6.73
C LEU A 335 -11.93 -1.70 -5.45
N LEU A 336 -12.38 -0.92 -4.47
CA LEU A 336 -13.07 -1.44 -3.29
C LEU A 336 -14.44 -2.02 -3.67
N GLU A 337 -15.19 -1.31 -4.51
CA GLU A 337 -16.51 -1.68 -5.01
C GLU A 337 -16.39 -2.00 -6.51
N ALA A 338 -16.86 -3.18 -6.93
CA ALA A 338 -16.84 -3.54 -8.35
C ALA A 338 -18.07 -4.36 -8.73
N VAL A 339 -18.37 -4.34 -10.02
CA VAL A 339 -19.44 -5.14 -10.61
C VAL A 339 -18.80 -6.41 -11.19
N PRO A 340 -19.05 -7.61 -10.61
CA PRO A 340 -18.32 -8.83 -10.98
C PRO A 340 -18.48 -9.27 -12.44
N SER A 341 -19.55 -8.83 -13.12
CA SER A 341 -19.76 -9.09 -14.55
C SER A 341 -18.85 -8.28 -15.48
N TYR A 342 -18.16 -7.27 -14.96
CA TYR A 342 -17.24 -6.40 -15.71
C TYR A 342 -15.81 -6.57 -15.19
N ASN A 343 -15.17 -7.68 -15.55
CA ASN A 343 -13.74 -7.86 -15.27
C ASN A 343 -12.85 -6.92 -16.09
N ASN A 344 -13.39 -6.36 -17.18
CA ASN A 344 -12.76 -5.36 -18.03
C ASN A 344 -13.79 -4.32 -18.47
N LEU A 345 -13.31 -3.12 -18.80
CA LEU A 345 -14.11 -2.11 -19.49
C LEU A 345 -14.62 -2.69 -20.83
N PRO A 346 -15.95 -2.78 -21.06
CA PRO A 346 -16.53 -3.48 -22.22
C PRO A 346 -16.01 -3.02 -23.57
N GLU A 347 -15.81 -1.72 -23.72
CA GLU A 347 -15.38 -1.09 -24.97
C GLU A 347 -13.84 -0.93 -25.05
N GLY A 348 -13.12 -1.34 -24.01
CA GLY A 348 -11.70 -1.09 -23.83
C GLY A 348 -11.39 0.21 -23.07
N ILE A 349 -10.14 0.38 -22.67
CA ILE A 349 -9.73 1.52 -21.82
C ILE A 349 -9.71 2.83 -22.59
N LEU A 350 -9.23 2.81 -23.83
CA LEU A 350 -9.08 4.03 -24.63
C LEU A 350 -10.42 4.70 -24.98
N SER A 351 -11.50 3.94 -25.11
CA SER A 351 -12.87 4.44 -25.31
C SER A 351 -13.47 4.96 -24.00
N ALA A 352 -13.22 4.29 -22.88
CA ALA A 352 -13.72 4.70 -21.56
C ALA A 352 -13.04 5.95 -20.98
N MET A 353 -11.77 6.22 -21.33
CA MET A 353 -11.03 7.37 -20.77
C MET A 353 -11.74 8.72 -21.00
N PRO A 354 -12.23 9.06 -22.21
CA PRO A 354 -13.08 10.24 -22.44
C PRO A 354 -14.25 10.37 -21.46
N GLU A 355 -15.02 9.29 -21.26
CA GLU A 355 -16.16 9.29 -20.34
C GLU A 355 -15.72 9.48 -18.88
N ILE A 356 -14.61 8.86 -18.47
CA ILE A 356 -14.03 9.04 -17.12
C ILE A 356 -13.62 10.51 -16.91
N ILE A 357 -12.96 11.13 -17.90
CA ILE A 357 -12.52 12.53 -17.84
C ILE A 357 -13.73 13.46 -17.72
N GLU A 358 -14.70 13.31 -18.61
CA GLU A 358 -15.90 14.14 -18.63
C GLU A 358 -16.68 14.03 -17.31
N LEU A 359 -16.94 12.80 -16.84
CA LEU A 359 -17.68 12.55 -15.62
C LEU A 359 -16.95 13.11 -14.38
N LEU A 360 -15.62 13.02 -14.35
CA LEU A 360 -14.81 13.58 -13.28
C LEU A 360 -14.78 15.11 -13.31
N ASP A 361 -14.73 15.73 -14.48
CA ASP A 361 -14.78 17.20 -14.61
C ASP A 361 -16.14 17.77 -14.19
N ILE A 362 -17.23 17.07 -14.52
CA ILE A 362 -18.58 17.40 -14.03
C ILE A 362 -18.62 17.30 -12.51
N PHE A 363 -18.12 16.19 -11.94
CA PHE A 363 -18.04 16.01 -10.49
C PHE A 363 -17.27 17.17 -9.84
N ARG A 364 -16.06 17.47 -10.32
CA ARG A 364 -15.21 18.53 -9.77
C ARG A 364 -15.88 19.89 -9.83
N THR A 365 -16.48 20.24 -10.96
CA THR A 365 -17.15 21.53 -11.16
C THR A 365 -18.35 21.67 -10.23
N LYS A 366 -19.19 20.63 -10.16
CA LYS A 366 -20.39 20.63 -9.31
C LYS A 366 -20.03 20.64 -7.83
N PHE A 367 -19.11 19.78 -7.42
CA PHE A 367 -18.70 19.64 -6.02
C PHE A 367 -18.04 20.95 -5.54
N ALA A 368 -17.06 21.48 -6.28
CA ALA A 368 -16.37 22.72 -5.90
C ALA A 368 -17.28 23.97 -5.89
N SER A 369 -18.42 23.95 -6.58
CA SER A 369 -19.38 25.07 -6.58
C SER A 369 -20.22 25.19 -5.31
N LYS A 370 -20.22 24.18 -4.43
CA LYS A 370 -21.04 24.16 -3.21
C LYS A 370 -20.24 24.70 -2.03
N SER A 371 -20.72 25.74 -1.34
CA SER A 371 -20.05 26.26 -0.14
C SER A 371 -20.02 25.25 1.01
N ILE A 372 -21.02 24.36 1.11
CA ILE A 372 -21.11 23.37 2.20
C ILE A 372 -19.97 22.36 2.21
N VAL A 373 -19.26 22.18 1.09
CA VAL A 373 -18.14 21.23 0.98
C VAL A 373 -16.78 21.88 1.20
N GLU A 374 -16.71 23.21 1.39
CA GLU A 374 -15.47 23.93 1.62
C GLU A 374 -14.72 23.37 2.84
N GLY A 375 -13.41 23.22 2.71
CA GLY A 375 -12.55 22.63 3.75
C GLY A 375 -12.53 21.09 3.79
N SER A 376 -13.43 20.39 3.08
CA SER A 376 -13.32 18.94 2.93
C SER A 376 -12.12 18.54 2.06
N LEU A 377 -11.54 17.36 2.29
CA LEU A 377 -10.46 16.83 1.45
C LEU A 377 -10.90 16.68 -0.01
N THR A 378 -12.17 16.34 -0.25
CA THR A 378 -12.74 16.26 -1.60
C THR A 378 -12.76 17.61 -2.29
N HIS A 379 -13.09 18.70 -1.57
CA HIS A 379 -13.00 20.05 -2.11
C HIS A 379 -11.54 20.43 -2.44
N VAL A 380 -10.59 20.06 -1.57
CA VAL A 380 -9.15 20.24 -1.84
C VAL A 380 -8.73 19.47 -3.10
N PHE A 381 -9.17 18.22 -3.27
CA PHE A 381 -8.93 17.44 -4.49
C PHE A 381 -9.49 18.16 -5.73
N CYS A 382 -10.74 18.62 -5.69
CA CYS A 382 -11.36 19.27 -6.83
C CYS A 382 -10.62 20.56 -7.25
N SER A 383 -10.10 21.31 -6.29
CA SER A 383 -9.48 22.63 -6.50
C SER A 383 -7.95 22.60 -6.72
N GLN A 384 -7.24 21.67 -6.09
CA GLN A 384 -5.76 21.70 -5.98
C GLN A 384 -5.07 20.47 -6.58
N VAL A 385 -5.80 19.47 -7.08
CA VAL A 385 -5.19 18.29 -7.72
C VAL A 385 -5.38 18.36 -9.23
N ASP A 386 -4.27 18.20 -9.95
CA ASP A 386 -4.25 18.05 -11.39
C ASP A 386 -4.09 16.58 -11.77
N LEU A 387 -4.76 16.20 -12.85
CA LEU A 387 -4.74 14.85 -13.40
C LEU A 387 -4.20 14.90 -14.83
N CYS A 388 -3.21 14.08 -15.11
CA CYS A 388 -2.70 13.87 -16.47
C CYS A 388 -3.03 12.45 -16.93
N TYR A 389 -3.56 12.33 -18.14
CA TYR A 389 -4.07 11.07 -18.68
C TYR A 389 -3.13 10.53 -19.75
N PHE A 390 -2.76 9.26 -19.64
CA PHE A 390 -1.78 8.62 -20.53
C PHE A 390 -2.30 7.30 -21.10
N HIS A 391 -2.05 7.09 -22.40
CA HIS A 391 -2.31 5.83 -23.09
C HIS A 391 -1.25 5.61 -24.18
N SER A 392 -1.06 4.38 -24.64
CA SER A 392 -0.11 4.10 -25.74
C SER A 392 -0.55 4.68 -27.09
N LEU A 393 -1.78 5.19 -27.17
CA LEU A 393 -2.37 5.83 -28.35
C LEU A 393 -2.88 7.20 -27.90
N GLU A 394 -2.40 8.26 -28.52
CA GLU A 394 -2.73 9.64 -28.16
C GLU A 394 -4.14 10.00 -28.64
N LYS A 395 -4.92 10.71 -27.80
CA LYS A 395 -6.20 11.33 -28.17
C LYS A 395 -6.19 12.79 -27.75
N LYS A 396 -5.79 13.66 -28.68
CA LYS A 396 -5.61 15.10 -28.43
C LYS A 396 -6.88 15.82 -27.95
N LEU A 397 -8.05 15.43 -28.48
CA LEU A 397 -9.34 16.05 -28.11
C LEU A 397 -9.62 16.00 -26.60
N TYR A 398 -9.15 14.94 -25.92
CA TYR A 398 -9.37 14.71 -24.48
C TYR A 398 -8.09 14.88 -23.66
N ASN A 399 -7.04 15.50 -24.22
CA ASN A 399 -5.74 15.63 -23.57
C ASN A 399 -5.16 14.30 -23.05
N ILE A 400 -5.41 13.20 -23.78
CA ILE A 400 -4.83 11.89 -23.47
C ILE A 400 -3.50 11.79 -24.21
N PHE A 401 -2.40 11.82 -23.46
CA PHE A 401 -1.03 11.84 -23.97
C PHE A 401 -0.47 10.43 -24.21
N SER A 402 0.56 10.34 -25.07
CA SER A 402 1.37 9.12 -25.20
C SER A 402 2.06 8.78 -23.87
N THR A 403 2.14 7.50 -23.52
CA THR A 403 2.90 7.04 -22.35
C THR A 403 4.39 7.40 -22.42
N GLU A 404 4.92 7.68 -23.61
CA GLU A 404 6.29 8.18 -23.78
C GLU A 404 6.52 9.55 -23.14
N LYS A 405 5.46 10.35 -22.95
CA LYS A 405 5.52 11.69 -22.34
C LYS A 405 5.48 11.66 -20.80
N ILE A 406 5.35 10.49 -20.18
CA ILE A 406 5.29 10.37 -18.71
C ILE A 406 6.56 10.94 -18.04
N PRO A 407 7.80 10.63 -18.49
CA PRO A 407 9.01 11.22 -17.91
C PRO A 407 9.10 12.74 -18.07
N ASP A 408 8.36 13.35 -18.99
CA ASP A 408 8.30 14.81 -19.14
C ASP A 408 7.36 15.44 -18.11
N CYS A 409 6.39 14.66 -17.61
CA CYS A 409 5.40 15.09 -16.64
C CYS A 409 5.77 14.76 -15.19
N ASP A 410 6.76 13.90 -14.97
CA ASP A 410 7.28 13.52 -13.65
C ASP A 410 8.80 13.72 -13.59
N PHE A 411 9.23 14.82 -12.98
CA PHE A 411 10.63 15.19 -12.84
C PHE A 411 11.43 14.19 -12.00
N SER A 412 10.83 13.65 -10.93
CA SER A 412 11.47 12.67 -10.04
C SER A 412 11.78 11.38 -10.79
N LEU A 413 10.84 10.90 -11.60
CA LEU A 413 11.03 9.76 -12.50
C LEU A 413 12.10 10.05 -13.56
N SER A 414 12.05 11.22 -14.20
CA SER A 414 13.03 11.62 -15.22
C SER A 414 14.46 11.59 -14.66
N ASN A 415 14.66 12.17 -13.48
CA ASN A 415 15.95 12.19 -12.80
C ASN A 415 16.40 10.79 -12.40
N LEU A 416 15.51 9.98 -11.83
CA LEU A 416 15.81 8.59 -11.49
C LEU A 416 16.36 7.82 -12.68
N ILE A 417 15.71 7.92 -13.85
CA ILE A 417 16.15 7.21 -15.07
C ILE A 417 17.51 7.74 -15.52
N LYS A 418 17.69 9.06 -15.59
CA LYS A 418 18.95 9.68 -16.04
C LYS A 418 20.12 9.33 -15.13
N THR A 419 19.91 9.33 -13.81
CA THR A 419 20.97 9.10 -12.82
C THR A 419 21.28 7.61 -12.67
N ASN A 420 20.26 6.76 -12.52
CA ASN A 420 20.47 5.36 -12.14
C ASN A 420 20.53 4.43 -13.36
N TYR A 421 19.91 4.82 -14.47
CA TYR A 421 19.76 3.98 -15.66
C TYR A 421 20.09 4.72 -16.96
N PRO A 422 21.23 5.45 -17.07
CA PRO A 422 21.52 6.34 -18.20
C PRO A 422 21.59 5.64 -19.57
N LYS A 423 21.78 4.31 -19.58
CA LYS A 423 21.87 3.48 -20.80
C LYS A 423 20.59 2.74 -21.15
N LEU A 424 19.58 2.78 -20.28
CA LEU A 424 18.33 2.06 -20.46
C LEU A 424 17.19 3.02 -20.77
N LYS A 425 16.23 2.56 -21.56
CA LYS A 425 15.07 3.36 -21.95
C LYS A 425 13.94 3.25 -20.92
N PHE A 426 13.08 4.25 -20.88
CA PHE A 426 11.82 4.19 -20.15
C PHE A 426 10.90 3.12 -20.77
N PRO A 427 10.29 2.20 -19.99
CA PRO A 427 9.37 1.17 -20.48
C PRO A 427 7.97 1.74 -20.83
N SER A 428 7.87 2.68 -21.77
CA SER A 428 6.62 3.33 -22.17
C SER A 428 5.53 2.37 -22.66
N SER A 429 5.92 1.20 -23.19
CA SER A 429 5.01 0.17 -23.70
C SER A 429 4.40 -0.74 -22.63
N SER A 430 4.78 -0.53 -21.35
CA SER A 430 4.27 -1.29 -20.21
C SER A 430 2.75 -1.32 -20.18
N THR A 431 2.15 -2.50 -19.96
CA THR A 431 0.68 -2.63 -19.85
C THR A 431 0.14 -1.78 -18.72
N PHE A 432 0.83 -1.70 -17.57
CA PHE A 432 0.42 -0.85 -16.44
C PHE A 432 0.21 0.62 -16.85
N LEU A 433 0.99 1.13 -17.80
CA LEU A 433 0.93 2.52 -18.24
C LEU A 433 -0.19 2.78 -19.28
N LYS A 434 -0.80 1.75 -19.87
CA LYS A 434 -1.83 1.88 -20.90
C LYS A 434 -3.18 2.23 -20.28
N GLY A 435 -3.47 3.52 -20.14
CA GLY A 435 -4.62 4.02 -19.37
C GLY A 435 -4.20 4.38 -17.95
N CYS A 436 -3.11 5.13 -17.84
CA CYS A 436 -2.55 5.57 -16.58
C CYS A 436 -2.96 7.02 -16.32
N ILE A 437 -3.28 7.32 -15.07
CA ILE A 437 -3.69 8.64 -14.60
C ILE A 437 -2.68 9.07 -13.55
N LEU A 438 -1.96 10.16 -13.82
CA LEU A 438 -1.00 10.76 -12.91
C LEU A 438 -1.69 11.85 -12.10
N PHE A 439 -1.65 11.71 -10.79
CA PHE A 439 -2.07 12.69 -9.79
C PHE A 439 -0.87 13.54 -9.42
N ARG A 440 -1.04 14.85 -9.48
CA ARG A 440 -0.05 15.83 -9.01
C ARG A 440 -0.76 17.00 -8.33
N LYS A 441 -0.05 17.66 -7.43
CA LYS A 441 -0.51 18.95 -6.90
C LYS A 441 -0.49 19.97 -8.03
N ARG A 442 -1.57 20.73 -8.18
CA ARG A 442 -1.64 21.86 -9.09
C ARG A 442 -0.60 22.88 -8.63
N SER A 443 0.32 23.23 -9.53
CA SER A 443 1.26 24.32 -9.25
C SER A 443 0.46 25.62 -9.02
N PRO A 444 0.76 26.39 -7.97
CA PRO A 444 0.06 27.65 -7.69
C PRO A 444 0.15 28.66 -8.84
#